data_AF-A0A7C5RPQ5-F1
#
_entry.id   AF-A0A7C5RPQ5-F1
#
_cell.length_a   1.000
_cell.length_b   1.000
_cell.length_c   1.000
_cell.angle_alpha   90.00
_cell.angle_beta   90.00
_cell.angle_gamma   90.00
#
_symmetry.space_group_name_H-M   'P 1'
#
loop_
_entity.id
_entity.type
_entity.pdbx_description
1 polymer ?
#
loop_
_entity_poly.entity_id
_entity_poly.type
_entity_poly.pdbx_seq_one_letter_code
_entity_poly.pdbx_strand_id
1 'polypeptide(L)'
;MTSYLESSPAYLCGRLLAVLEEAQQLSHWIRARQRLKTTIVQRFCGTASMAPAATFGRLLSLATTAHLPDAGGELNRLTEEIMSRLKEVGGFPKALNADQQEEFHLGFFSQRTKLRAPRGQKRQTENEEEV
;
A
#
# COMPACT_ATOMS: atom_id res chain seq x y z
N MET A 1 -7.85 21.88 1.23
CA MET A 1 -7.48 21.25 2.52
C MET A 1 -6.90 19.84 2.36
N THR A 2 -7.26 19.06 1.32
CA THR A 2 -6.81 17.67 1.10
C THR A 2 -5.35 17.52 0.64
N SER A 3 -4.73 18.55 0.05
CA SER A 3 -3.37 18.45 -0.50
C SER A 3 -2.28 18.24 0.55
N TYR A 4 -2.50 18.69 1.79
CA TYR A 4 -1.49 18.57 2.86
C TYR A 4 -1.37 17.13 3.38
N LEU A 5 -2.49 16.42 3.52
CA LEU A 5 -2.51 15.04 4.00
C LEU A 5 -1.81 14.09 3.03
N GLU A 6 -1.97 14.28 1.72
CA GLU A 6 -1.41 13.36 0.73
C GLU A 6 0.11 13.25 0.83
N SER A 7 0.81 14.29 1.30
CA SER A 7 2.27 14.30 1.49
C SER A 7 2.71 14.09 2.94
N SER A 8 1.80 13.87 3.89
CA SER A 8 2.18 13.54 5.26
C SER A 8 2.97 12.22 5.29
N PRO A 9 4.12 12.14 5.98
CA PRO A 9 4.84 10.89 6.21
C PRO A 9 3.95 9.81 6.83
N ALA A 10 3.04 10.18 7.73
CA ALA A 10 2.15 9.24 8.41
C ALA A 10 1.12 8.65 7.44
N TYR A 11 0.47 9.52 6.64
CA TYR A 11 -0.46 9.09 5.59
C TYR A 11 0.23 8.18 4.57
N LEU A 12 1.43 8.53 4.12
CA LEU A 12 2.23 7.70 3.21
C LEU A 12 2.58 6.33 3.80
N CYS A 13 2.92 6.27 5.09
CA CYS A 13 3.14 5.00 5.79
C CYS A 13 1.86 4.14 5.81
N GLY A 14 0.70 4.75 6.03
CA GLY A 14 -0.60 4.09 5.94
C GLY A 14 -0.86 3.49 4.56
N ARG A 15 -0.64 4.30 3.51
CA ARG A 15 -0.74 3.86 2.11
C ARG A 15 0.18 2.68 1.84
N LEU A 16 1.43 2.74 2.31
CA LEU A 16 2.41 1.68 2.13
C LEU A 16 1.92 0.36 2.73
N LEU A 17 1.40 0.38 3.97
CA LEU A 17 0.89 -0.84 4.61
C LEU A 17 -0.22 -1.50 3.79
N ALA A 18 -1.13 -0.72 3.19
CA ALA A 18 -2.18 -1.25 2.33
C ALA A 18 -1.63 -1.91 1.06
N VAL A 19 -0.61 -1.31 0.44
CA VAL A 19 0.06 -1.89 -0.75
C VAL A 19 0.76 -3.19 -0.41
N LEU A 20 1.48 -3.23 0.72
CA LEU A 20 2.19 -4.44 1.17
C LEU A 20 1.21 -5.57 1.54
N GLU A 21 0.05 -5.24 2.11
CA GLU A 21 -1.01 -6.23 2.37
C GLU A 21 -1.54 -6.84 1.08
N GLU A 22 -1.85 -6.01 0.08
CA GLU A 22 -2.40 -6.52 -1.19
C GLU A 22 -1.35 -7.33 -1.95
N ALA A 23 -0.07 -6.92 -1.91
CA ALA A 23 1.03 -7.71 -2.47
C ALA A 23 1.13 -9.10 -1.81
N GLN A 24 1.02 -9.17 -0.48
CA GLN A 24 1.01 -10.44 0.24
C GLN A 24 -0.19 -11.31 -0.17
N GLN A 25 -1.39 -10.72 -0.21
CA GLN A 25 -2.61 -11.44 -0.59
C GLN A 25 -2.57 -11.96 -2.03
N LEU A 26 -2.08 -11.15 -2.97
CA LEU A 26 -2.01 -11.51 -4.37
C LEU A 26 -0.94 -12.56 -4.63
N SER A 27 0.27 -12.43 -4.06
CA SER A 27 1.30 -13.47 -4.15
C SER A 27 0.80 -14.80 -3.59
N HIS A 28 0.15 -14.78 -2.42
CA HIS A 28 -0.40 -16.01 -1.84
C HIS A 28 -1.51 -16.61 -2.73
N TRP A 29 -2.38 -15.79 -3.30
CA TRP A 29 -3.39 -16.23 -4.25
C TRP A 29 -2.78 -16.87 -5.51
N ILE A 30 -1.73 -16.28 -6.07
CA ILE A 30 -1.03 -16.82 -7.25
C ILE A 30 -0.45 -18.21 -6.96
N ARG A 31 0.15 -18.38 -5.77
CA ARG A 31 0.85 -19.62 -5.39
C ARG A 31 -0.08 -20.73 -4.91
N ALA A 32 -1.12 -20.39 -4.17
CA ALA A 32 -1.96 -21.35 -3.44
C ALA A 32 -3.44 -21.32 -3.84
N ARG A 33 -3.86 -20.39 -4.72
CA ARG A 33 -5.27 -20.17 -5.12
C ARG A 33 -6.20 -19.96 -3.92
N GLN A 34 -5.66 -19.36 -2.85
CA GLN A 34 -6.37 -19.05 -1.60
C GLN A 34 -5.95 -17.67 -1.09
N ARG A 35 -6.84 -16.99 -0.37
CA ARG A 35 -6.55 -15.74 0.34
C ARG A 35 -6.15 -16.04 1.78
N LEU A 36 -5.26 -15.23 2.33
CA LEU A 36 -4.86 -15.36 3.73
C LEU A 36 -6.00 -14.91 4.66
N LYS A 37 -6.27 -15.71 5.69
CA LYS A 37 -7.15 -15.33 6.81
C LYS A 37 -6.50 -14.30 7.75
N THR A 38 -5.16 -14.29 7.78
CA THR A 38 -4.38 -13.36 8.60
C THR A 38 -3.23 -12.78 7.79
N THR A 39 -3.20 -11.45 7.65
CA THR A 39 -2.18 -10.69 6.93
C THR A 39 -1.21 -9.99 7.88
N ILE A 40 -0.21 -9.32 7.30
CA ILE A 40 0.66 -8.40 8.02
C ILE A 40 -0.12 -7.28 8.73
N VAL A 41 -1.30 -6.86 8.24
CA VAL A 41 -2.08 -5.78 8.86
C VAL A 41 -2.57 -6.21 10.24
N GLN A 42 -3.14 -7.42 10.37
CA GLN A 42 -3.61 -7.93 11.66
C GLN A 42 -2.49 -8.03 12.70
N ARG A 43 -1.24 -8.20 12.27
CA ARG A 43 -0.09 -8.38 13.16
C ARG A 43 0.64 -7.07 13.47
N PHE A 44 0.72 -6.16 12.50
CA PHE A 44 1.64 -5.02 12.55
C PHE A 44 0.94 -3.66 12.44
N CYS A 45 -0.37 -3.57 12.20
CA CYS A 45 -1.03 -2.27 12.04
C CYS A 45 -0.85 -1.37 13.27
N GLY A 46 -1.05 -1.89 14.47
CA GLY A 46 -0.87 -1.12 15.72
C GLY A 46 0.57 -0.68 15.95
N THR A 47 1.56 -1.56 15.70
CA THR A 47 2.98 -1.17 15.85
C THR A 47 3.44 -0.25 14.73
N ALA A 48 2.94 -0.41 13.51
CA ALA A 48 3.26 0.42 12.35
C ALA A 48 2.70 1.83 12.50
N SER A 49 1.49 1.98 13.06
CA SER A 49 0.90 3.30 13.34
C SER A 49 1.62 4.01 14.48
N MET A 50 2.26 3.30 15.42
CA MET A 50 3.01 3.93 16.50
C MET A 50 4.48 4.19 16.16
N ALA A 51 5.14 3.24 15.48
CA ALA A 51 6.58 3.24 15.19
C ALA A 51 6.89 2.76 13.75
N PRO A 52 6.65 3.61 12.74
CA PRO A 52 6.86 3.25 11.33
C PRO A 52 8.29 2.79 11.02
N ALA A 53 9.31 3.55 11.42
CA ALA A 53 10.70 3.25 11.08
C ALA A 53 11.18 1.87 11.57
N ALA A 54 10.73 1.45 12.76
CA ALA A 54 11.07 0.14 13.32
C ALA A 54 10.31 -1.02 12.65
N THR A 55 9.13 -0.74 12.10
CA THR A 55 8.24 -1.78 11.54
C THR A 55 8.46 -1.99 10.04
N PHE A 56 8.53 -0.91 9.26
CA PHE A 56 8.53 -0.99 7.80
C PHE A 56 9.81 -1.55 7.20
N GLY A 57 10.97 -1.42 7.87
CA GLY A 57 12.22 -2.03 7.39
C GLY A 57 12.08 -3.54 7.18
N ARG A 58 11.49 -4.24 8.16
CA ARG A 58 11.23 -5.68 8.07
C ARG A 58 10.14 -6.02 7.05
N LEU A 59 9.04 -5.26 7.04
CA LEU A 59 7.92 -5.51 6.12
C LEU A 59 8.33 -5.33 4.66
N LEU A 60 9.10 -4.29 4.35
CA LEU A 60 9.62 -4.05 3.01
C LEU A 60 10.57 -5.15 2.57
N SER A 61 11.55 -5.52 3.41
CA SER A 61 12.49 -6.61 3.08
C SER A 61 11.77 -7.91 2.72
N LEU A 62 10.75 -8.29 3.51
CA LEU A 62 9.92 -9.45 3.21
C LEU A 62 9.11 -9.26 1.92
N ALA A 63 8.46 -8.11 1.74
CA ALA A 63 7.64 -7.87 0.56
C ALA A 63 8.47 -7.89 -0.73
N THR A 64 9.62 -7.22 -0.77
CA THR A 64 10.52 -7.14 -1.93
C THR A 64 11.02 -8.51 -2.38
N THR A 65 11.25 -9.43 -1.44
CA THR A 65 11.82 -10.75 -1.76
C THR A 65 10.75 -11.82 -1.96
N ALA A 66 9.62 -11.75 -1.24
CA ALA A 66 8.66 -12.85 -1.19
C ALA A 66 7.30 -12.55 -1.84
N HIS A 67 6.88 -11.29 -1.95
CA HIS A 67 5.52 -10.95 -2.39
C HIS A 67 5.48 -10.15 -3.69
N LEU A 68 6.26 -9.07 -3.77
CA LEU A 68 6.30 -8.15 -4.91
C LEU A 68 6.79 -8.80 -6.22
N PRO A 69 7.72 -9.78 -6.23
CA PRO A 69 8.08 -10.48 -7.46
C PRO A 69 6.90 -11.21 -8.11
N ASP A 70 6.02 -11.81 -7.30
CA ASP A 70 4.83 -12.51 -7.80
C ASP A 70 3.69 -11.54 -8.10
N ALA A 71 3.47 -10.56 -7.21
CA ALA A 71 2.34 -9.63 -7.29
C ALA A 71 2.52 -8.61 -8.42
N GLY A 72 3.74 -8.06 -8.56
CA GLY A 72 4.21 -7.26 -9.68
C GLY A 72 3.38 -6.03 -10.04
N GLY A 73 3.68 -5.48 -11.23
CA GLY A 73 2.90 -4.45 -11.91
C GLY A 73 2.63 -3.21 -11.06
N GLU A 74 1.34 -2.89 -10.89
CA GLU A 74 0.89 -1.70 -10.18
C GLU A 74 1.36 -1.66 -8.72
N LEU A 75 1.50 -2.80 -8.04
CA LEU A 75 1.92 -2.83 -6.64
C LEU A 75 3.40 -2.47 -6.47
N ASN A 76 4.25 -2.85 -7.44
CA ASN A 76 5.65 -2.40 -7.47
C ASN A 76 5.71 -0.89 -7.70
N ARG A 77 4.96 -0.39 -8.69
CA ARG A 77 4.89 1.05 -9.00
C ARG A 77 4.43 1.88 -7.81
N LEU A 78 3.36 1.46 -7.12
CA LEU A 78 2.87 2.14 -5.93
C LEU A 78 3.89 2.10 -4.79
N THR A 79 4.57 0.97 -4.60
CA THR A 79 5.63 0.87 -3.59
C THR A 79 6.75 1.87 -3.89
N GLU A 80 7.25 1.92 -5.13
CA GLU A 80 8.30 2.84 -5.56
C GLU A 80 7.87 4.32 -5.45
N GLU A 81 6.64 4.65 -5.83
CA GLU A 81 6.07 6.01 -5.68
C GLU A 81 6.02 6.44 -4.22
N ILE A 82 5.46 5.60 -3.34
CA ILE A 82 5.34 5.92 -1.92
C ILE A 82 6.72 6.05 -1.28
N MET A 83 7.67 5.17 -1.61
CA MET A 83 9.03 5.23 -1.07
C MET A 83 9.78 6.48 -1.55
N SER A 84 9.59 6.88 -2.81
CA SER A 84 10.18 8.12 -3.35
C SER A 84 9.64 9.34 -2.62
N ARG A 85 8.32 9.41 -2.37
CA ARG A 85 7.71 10.51 -1.63
C ARG A 85 8.09 10.52 -0.17
N LEU A 86 8.17 9.35 0.48
CA LEU A 86 8.69 9.23 1.84
C LEU A 86 10.10 9.81 1.94
N LYS A 87 10.97 9.54 0.97
CA LYS A 87 12.32 10.12 0.92
C LYS A 87 12.27 11.65 0.85
N GLU A 88 11.39 12.24 0.04
CA GLU A 88 11.23 13.69 -0.09
C GLU A 88 10.80 14.36 1.22
N VAL A 89 10.01 13.67 2.05
CA VAL A 89 9.49 14.21 3.32
C VAL A 89 10.30 13.78 4.55
N GLY A 90 11.53 13.28 4.36
CA GLY A 90 12.46 12.97 5.45
C GLY A 90 12.51 11.50 5.91
N GLY A 91 11.86 10.60 5.18
CA GLY A 91 11.88 9.15 5.40
C GLY A 91 10.82 8.68 6.40
N PHE A 92 11.05 7.48 6.96
CA PHE A 92 10.12 6.90 7.94
C PHE A 92 10.18 7.64 9.28
N PRO A 93 9.03 8.10 9.81
CA PRO A 93 8.96 8.64 11.15
C PRO A 93 9.35 7.59 12.19
N LYS A 94 10.11 8.00 13.21
CA LYS A 94 10.50 7.11 14.32
C LYS A 94 9.31 6.77 15.23
N ALA A 95 8.43 7.74 15.46
CA ALA A 95 7.20 7.60 16.22
C ALA A 95 6.13 8.55 15.67
N LEU A 96 4.85 8.20 15.83
CA LEU A 96 3.72 9.05 15.47
C LEU A 96 2.90 9.45 16.72
N ASN A 97 2.49 10.71 16.79
CA ASN A 97 1.51 11.17 17.79
C ASN A 97 0.07 10.74 17.41
N ALA A 98 -0.94 11.09 18.21
CA ALA A 98 -2.32 10.67 17.99
C ALA A 98 -2.90 11.15 16.64
N ASP A 99 -2.70 12.43 16.29
CA ASP A 99 -3.20 12.99 15.04
C ASP A 99 -2.53 12.32 13.84
N GLN A 100 -1.22 12.06 13.92
CA GLN A 100 -0.48 11.34 12.89
C GLN A 100 -0.90 9.87 12.80
N GLN A 101 -1.29 9.23 13.90
CA GLN A 101 -1.86 7.89 13.86
C GLN A 101 -3.21 7.89 13.12
N GLU A 102 -4.03 8.92 13.28
CA GLU A 102 -5.24 9.10 12.48
C GLU A 102 -4.91 9.24 10.99
N GLU A 103 -3.95 10.10 10.64
CA GLU A 103 -3.47 10.27 9.26
C GLU A 103 -2.98 8.95 8.64
N PHE A 104 -2.26 8.15 9.42
CA PHE A 104 -1.84 6.81 9.01
C PHE A 104 -3.04 5.93 8.65
N HIS A 105 -4.06 5.89 9.50
CA HIS A 105 -5.26 5.09 9.24
C HIS A 105 -6.04 5.62 8.03
N LEU A 106 -6.15 6.93 7.85
CA LEU A 106 -6.74 7.54 6.66
C LEU A 106 -5.99 7.12 5.38
N GLY A 107 -4.66 7.15 5.40
CA GLY A 107 -3.83 6.70 4.28
C GLY A 107 -4.03 5.22 3.94
N PHE A 108 -4.09 4.39 4.98
CA PHE A 108 -4.35 2.96 4.84
C PHE A 108 -5.71 2.69 4.18
N PHE A 109 -6.81 3.23 4.71
CA PHE A 109 -8.13 2.96 4.17
C PHE A 109 -8.37 3.61 2.80
N SER A 110 -7.78 4.79 2.55
CA SER A 110 -7.80 5.46 1.25
C SER A 110 -7.17 4.59 0.17
N GLN A 111 -5.93 4.13 0.39
CA GLN A 111 -5.23 3.27 -0.56
C GLN A 111 -5.92 1.91 -0.72
N ARG A 112 -6.40 1.31 0.37
CA ARG A 112 -7.09 0.01 0.33
C ARG A 112 -8.40 0.06 -0.44
N THR A 113 -9.15 1.17 -0.33
CA THR A 113 -10.36 1.39 -1.14
C THR A 113 -10.02 1.49 -2.61
N LYS A 114 -8.96 2.24 -2.98
CA LYS A 114 -8.48 2.35 -4.37
C LYS A 114 -8.07 0.99 -4.95
N LEU A 115 -7.37 0.16 -4.18
CA LEU A 115 -6.92 -1.17 -4.62
C LEU A 115 -8.07 -2.16 -4.82
N ARG A 116 -9.18 -2.00 -4.07
CA ARG A 116 -10.36 -2.88 -4.12
C ARG A 116 -11.47 -2.35 -5.02
N ALA A 117 -11.35 -1.13 -5.52
CA ALA A 117 -12.31 -0.59 -6.48
C ALA A 117 -12.34 -1.52 -7.70
N PRO A 118 -13.53 -1.89 -8.20
CA PRO A 118 -13.62 -2.68 -9.42
C PRO A 118 -12.91 -1.91 -10.54
N ARG A 119 -11.94 -2.56 -11.18
CA ARG A 119 -11.30 -2.00 -12.37
C ARG A 119 -12.36 -1.99 -13.45
N GLY A 120 -12.99 -0.84 -13.68
CA GLY A 120 -13.96 -0.65 -14.75
C GLY A 120 -13.37 -1.15 -16.07
N GLN A 121 -14.12 -2.00 -16.76
CA GLN A 121 -13.82 -2.43 -18.13
C GLN A 121 -13.60 -1.18 -19.00
N LYS A 122 -12.35 -0.92 -19.38
CA LYS A 122 -12.01 -0.04 -20.50
C LYS A 122 -11.18 -0.84 -21.50
N ARG A 123 -11.88 -1.52 -22.40
CA ARG A 123 -11.41 -1.94 -23.74
C ARG A 123 -12.64 -2.42 -24.53
N GLN A 124 -12.76 -1.94 -25.77
CA GLN A 124 -13.81 -2.18 -26.79
C GLN A 124 -14.96 -1.16 -26.83
N THR A 125 -14.67 0.06 -27.28
CA THR A 125 -15.59 0.88 -28.09
C THR A 125 -14.75 1.82 -28.96
N GLU A 126 -13.90 1.26 -29.81
CA GLU A 126 -13.25 1.92 -30.96
C GLU A 126 -12.99 0.77 -31.94
N ASN A 127 -14.01 0.39 -32.71
CA ASN A 127 -13.97 -0.41 -33.94
C ASN A 127 -15.41 -0.71 -34.45
N GLU A 128 -16.30 0.29 -34.48
CA GLU A 128 -17.60 0.18 -35.17
C GLU A 128 -17.94 1.49 -35.92
N GLU A 129 -16.94 2.15 -36.51
CA GLU A 129 -17.14 3.19 -37.53
C GLU A 129 -16.22 2.89 -38.73
N GLU A 130 -16.44 1.74 -39.39
CA GLU A 130 -16.08 1.51 -40.79
C GLU A 130 -16.66 0.17 -41.25
N VAL A 131 -17.97 0.14 -41.55
CA VAL A 131 -18.59 -0.75 -42.56
C VAL A 131 -19.73 0.00 -43.22
#